data_AF-V9LL17-F1
#
_entry.id   AF-V9LL17-F1
#
_cell.length_a   1.000
_cell.length_b   1.000
_cell.length_c   1.000
_cell.angle_alpha   90.00
_cell.angle_beta   90.00
_cell.angle_gamma   90.00
#
_symmetry.space_group_name_H-M   'P 1'
#
loop_
_entity.id
_entity.type
_entity.pdbx_description
1 polymer ?
#
loop_
_entity_poly.entity_id
_entity_poly.type
_entity_poly.pdbx_seq_one_letter_code
_entity_poly.pdbx_strand_id
1 'polypeptide(L)'
;QRDLGPNHFNVLGFPCNQFGSQEPGSDQEIESFVRKTYKVSFPMFSKIAVKGIGTNAAFKYLIDAFGKEPDWNFWKYLVDVNGKVVSAWGPTVSIEKIKPHITPLVRQLIISRKIGRAH
;
A
#
# COMPACT_ATOMS: atom_id res chain seq x y z
N GLN A 1 7.13 0.84 -8.15
CA GLN A 1 8.08 -0.14 -7.59
C GLN A 1 9.26 -0.40 -8.52
N ARG A 2 9.04 -0.83 -9.77
CA ARG A 2 10.13 -1.16 -10.72
C ARG A 2 11.17 -0.04 -10.86
N ASP A 3 10.72 1.20 -11.03
CA ASP A 3 11.61 2.36 -11.19
C ASP A 3 12.33 2.80 -9.90
N LEU A 4 11.89 2.34 -8.73
CA LEU A 4 12.41 2.79 -7.43
C LEU A 4 13.32 1.74 -6.77
N GLY A 5 13.48 0.58 -7.39
CA GLY A 5 14.26 -0.54 -6.89
C GLY A 5 13.52 -1.37 -5.83
N PRO A 6 13.42 -2.70 -5.98
CA PRO A 6 12.64 -3.56 -5.07
C PRO A 6 13.19 -3.61 -3.64
N ASN A 7 14.46 -3.26 -3.44
CA ASN A 7 15.12 -3.31 -2.13
C ASN A 7 14.90 -2.06 -1.25
N HIS A 8 14.25 -1.02 -1.81
CA HIS A 8 14.07 0.27 -1.15
C HIS A 8 12.60 0.70 -1.03
N PHE A 9 11.72 0.17 -1.87
CA PHE A 9 10.30 0.48 -1.83
C PHE A 9 9.46 -0.74 -2.18
N ASN A 10 8.47 -1.04 -1.33
CA ASN A 10 7.53 -2.14 -1.52
C ASN A 10 6.11 -1.61 -1.68
N VAL A 11 5.36 -2.24 -2.58
CA VAL A 11 3.91 -2.08 -2.66
C VAL A 11 3.30 -3.33 -2.04
N LEU A 12 2.25 -3.16 -1.24
CA LEU A 12 1.52 -4.25 -0.59
C LEU A 12 0.05 -4.13 -1.00
N GLY A 13 -0.51 -5.17 -1.62
CA GLY A 13 -1.91 -5.18 -2.03
C GLY A 13 -2.78 -5.95 -1.04
N PHE A 14 -3.85 -5.31 -0.54
CA PHE A 14 -4.79 -5.92 0.39
C PHE A 14 -6.18 -5.98 -0.24
N PRO A 15 -6.61 -7.16 -0.71
CA PRO A 15 -7.97 -7.38 -1.17
C PRO A 15 -9.01 -7.05 -0.09
N CYS A 16 -10.12 -6.42 -0.47
CA CYS A 16 -11.28 -6.12 0.35
C CYS A 16 -12.58 -6.17 -0.49
N ASN A 17 -13.58 -6.91 0.00
CA ASN A 17 -14.88 -7.03 -0.67
C ASN A 17 -15.96 -6.08 -0.10
N GLN A 18 -15.60 -5.15 0.78
CA GLN A 18 -16.57 -4.27 1.46
C GLN A 18 -17.11 -3.13 0.58
N PHE A 19 -16.57 -2.95 -0.64
CA PHE A 19 -16.93 -1.88 -1.55
C PHE A 19 -17.55 -2.43 -2.83
N GLY A 20 -18.89 -2.38 -2.91
CA GLY A 20 -19.65 -2.81 -4.10
C GLY A 20 -19.47 -4.28 -4.47
N SER A 21 -19.03 -5.13 -3.51
CA SER A 21 -18.75 -6.54 -3.74
C SER A 21 -17.83 -6.82 -4.93
N GLN A 22 -16.83 -5.95 -5.17
CA GLN A 22 -15.92 -6.03 -6.33
C GLN A 22 -14.86 -7.14 -6.22
N GLU A 23 -14.75 -7.80 -5.07
CA GLU A 23 -13.79 -8.89 -4.83
C GLU A 23 -14.47 -10.12 -4.17
N PRO A 24 -15.48 -10.72 -4.85
CA PRO A 24 -16.30 -11.78 -4.26
C PRO A 24 -15.56 -13.12 -4.17
N GLY A 25 -14.52 -13.32 -4.99
CA GLY A 25 -13.78 -14.57 -5.09
C GLY A 25 -12.91 -14.91 -3.87
N SER A 26 -12.32 -16.10 -3.92
CA SER A 26 -11.27 -16.55 -3.01
C SER A 26 -9.96 -15.78 -3.22
N ASP A 27 -9.06 -15.84 -2.24
CA ASP A 27 -7.75 -15.19 -2.32
C ASP A 27 -6.96 -15.62 -3.57
N GLN A 28 -7.04 -16.90 -3.95
CA GLN A 28 -6.36 -17.46 -5.12
C GLN A 28 -6.94 -16.92 -6.44
N GLU A 29 -8.27 -16.80 -6.53
CA GLU A 29 -8.94 -16.26 -7.71
C GLU A 29 -8.64 -14.77 -7.87
N ILE A 30 -8.68 -14.01 -6.77
CA ILE A 30 -8.33 -12.59 -6.75
C ILE A 30 -6.88 -12.39 -7.18
N GLU A 31 -5.94 -13.14 -6.61
CA GLU A 31 -4.53 -13.05 -6.97
C GLU A 31 -4.33 -13.37 -8.46
N SER A 32 -4.92 -14.45 -8.96
CA SER A 32 -4.84 -14.85 -10.37
C SER A 32 -5.38 -13.76 -11.29
N PHE A 33 -6.54 -13.19 -10.96
CA PHE A 33 -7.17 -12.11 -11.71
C PHE A 33 -6.29 -10.85 -11.73
N VAL A 34 -5.84 -10.38 -10.57
CA VAL A 34 -5.05 -9.15 -10.47
C VAL A 34 -3.71 -9.28 -11.21
N ARG A 35 -3.05 -10.44 -11.11
CA ARG A 35 -1.80 -10.69 -11.84
C ARG A 35 -2.01 -10.74 -13.36
N LYS A 36 -3.06 -11.40 -13.83
CA LYS A 36 -3.38 -11.48 -15.27
C LYS A 36 -3.76 -10.12 -15.86
N THR A 37 -4.61 -9.38 -15.15
CA THR A 37 -5.19 -8.11 -15.63
C THR A 37 -4.20 -6.96 -15.52
N TYR A 38 -3.54 -6.81 -14.37
CA TYR A 38 -2.75 -5.63 -14.04
C TYR A 38 -1.24 -5.88 -14.05
N LYS A 39 -0.80 -7.11 -14.34
CA LYS A 39 0.63 -7.50 -14.42
C LYS A 39 1.44 -7.06 -13.19
N VAL A 40 0.81 -7.12 -12.01
CA VAL A 40 1.42 -6.71 -10.75
C VAL A 40 2.56 -7.64 -10.38
N SER A 41 3.65 -7.05 -9.90
CA SER A 41 4.84 -7.78 -9.40
C SER A 41 4.99 -7.70 -7.89
N PHE A 42 4.07 -7.06 -7.19
CA PHE A 42 4.09 -6.94 -5.73
C PHE A 42 3.31 -8.08 -5.05
N PRO A 43 3.56 -8.34 -3.75
CA PRO A 43 2.77 -9.28 -2.97
C PRO A 43 1.31 -8.81 -2.84
N MET A 44 0.40 -9.76 -3.04
CA MET A 44 -1.01 -9.65 -2.66
C MET A 44 -1.20 -10.46 -1.39
N PHE A 45 -1.86 -9.88 -0.39
CA PHE A 45 -2.21 -10.55 0.85
C PHE A 45 -3.60 -11.20 0.75
N SER A 46 -3.98 -11.96 1.76
CA SER A 46 -5.34 -12.45 1.93
C SER A 46 -6.34 -11.30 2.07
N LYS A 47 -7.59 -11.57 1.69
CA LYS A 47 -8.70 -10.64 1.84
C LYS A 47 -8.93 -10.25 3.30
N ILE A 48 -9.09 -8.96 3.56
CA ILE A 48 -9.33 -8.40 4.90
C ILE A 48 -10.46 -7.39 4.90
N ALA A 49 -11.04 -7.17 6.09
CA ALA A 49 -11.88 -6.01 6.34
C ALA A 49 -11.00 -4.78 6.63
N VAL A 50 -11.32 -3.66 6.00
CA VAL A 50 -10.61 -2.38 6.12
C VAL A 50 -11.46 -1.28 6.74
N LYS A 51 -12.75 -1.54 6.98
CA LYS A 51 -13.69 -0.61 7.61
C LYS A 51 -14.72 -1.31 8.50
N GLY A 52 -15.26 -0.56 9.47
CA GLY A 52 -16.32 -1.04 10.36
C GLY A 52 -15.90 -2.13 11.37
N ILE A 53 -16.89 -2.89 11.85
CA ILE A 53 -16.66 -3.98 12.82
C ILE A 53 -15.81 -5.06 12.17
N GLY A 54 -14.75 -5.49 12.86
CA GLY A 54 -13.80 -6.50 12.36
C GLY A 54 -12.69 -5.95 11.47
N THR A 55 -12.53 -4.62 11.37
CA THR A 55 -11.40 -3.99 10.68
C THR A 55 -10.07 -4.57 11.15
N ASN A 56 -9.21 -4.93 10.20
CA ASN A 56 -7.87 -5.43 10.48
C ASN A 56 -7.05 -4.39 11.26
N ALA A 57 -6.26 -4.83 12.23
CA ALA A 57 -5.47 -3.94 13.10
C ALA A 57 -4.52 -3.01 12.32
N ALA A 58 -3.93 -3.48 11.21
CA ALA A 58 -3.09 -2.63 10.38
C ALA A 58 -3.89 -1.49 9.74
N PHE A 59 -5.10 -1.77 9.24
CA PHE A 59 -5.96 -0.73 8.67
C PHE A 59 -6.52 0.21 9.74
N LYS A 60 -6.83 -0.30 10.94
CA LYS A 60 -7.19 0.57 12.06
C LYS A 60 -6.08 1.58 12.36
N TYR A 61 -4.82 1.13 12.42
CA TYR A 61 -3.68 2.04 12.59
C TYR A 61 -3.56 3.08 11.48
N LEU A 62 -3.76 2.68 10.21
CA LEU A 62 -3.73 3.61 9.07
C LEU A 62 -4.85 4.66 9.16
N ILE A 63 -6.05 4.26 9.58
CA ILE A 63 -7.20 5.13 9.76
C ILE A 63 -6.96 6.10 10.91
N ASP A 64 -6.49 5.61 12.06
CA ASP A 64 -6.21 6.42 13.24
C ASP A 64 -5.14 7.48 12.96
N ALA A 65 -4.12 7.14 12.15
CA ALA A 65 -3.05 8.06 11.79
C ALA A 65 -3.51 9.23 10.89
N PHE A 66 -4.55 9.05 10.08
CA PHE A 66 -5.03 10.07 9.13
C PHE A 66 -6.43 10.60 9.41
N GLY A 67 -7.15 10.00 10.36
CA GLY A 67 -8.51 10.36 10.74
C GLY A 67 -9.55 10.13 9.65
N LYS A 68 -9.27 9.27 8.65
CA LYS A 68 -10.20 8.99 7.56
C LYS A 68 -10.27 7.50 7.20
N GLU A 69 -11.49 6.96 7.29
CA GLU A 69 -11.81 5.59 6.89
C GLU A 69 -11.90 5.48 5.34
N PRO A 70 -11.42 4.39 4.73
CA PRO A 70 -11.63 4.14 3.31
C PRO A 70 -13.13 4.12 2.94
N ASP A 71 -13.47 4.94 1.94
CA ASP A 71 -14.82 5.07 1.39
C ASP A 71 -15.04 4.26 0.11
N TRP A 72 -13.97 3.76 -0.51
CA TRP A 72 -14.01 2.97 -1.75
C TRP A 72 -12.75 2.10 -1.92
N ASN A 73 -12.68 1.34 -3.02
CA ASN A 73 -11.48 0.61 -3.43
C ASN A 73 -10.32 1.57 -3.78
N PHE A 74 -9.08 1.06 -3.78
CA PHE A 74 -7.86 1.79 -4.20
C PHE A 74 -7.49 3.01 -3.36
N TRP A 75 -7.74 2.98 -2.05
CA TRP A 75 -7.02 3.86 -1.12
C TRP A 75 -5.53 3.52 -1.10
N LYS A 76 -4.67 4.54 -0.98
CA LYS A 76 -3.21 4.39 -0.92
C LYS A 76 -2.68 5.02 0.36
N TYR A 77 -1.84 4.30 1.08
CA TYR A 77 -1.12 4.80 2.25
C TYR A 77 0.37 4.69 2.01
N LEU A 78 1.13 5.73 2.37
CA LEU A 78 2.58 5.71 2.38
C LEU A 78 3.05 5.61 3.83
N VAL A 79 3.81 4.55 4.10
CA VAL A 79 4.39 4.26 5.41
C VAL A 79 5.91 4.30 5.26
N ASP A 80 6.59 4.99 6.16
CA ASP A 80 8.05 5.05 6.17
C ASP A 80 8.69 3.80 6.81
N VAL A 81 10.02 3.75 6.82
CA VAL A 81 10.77 2.59 7.35
C VAL A 81 10.67 2.41 8.87
N ASN A 82 10.18 3.42 9.58
CA ASN A 82 9.93 3.36 11.03
C ASN A 82 8.46 2.97 11.33
N GLY A 83 7.66 2.67 10.30
CA GLY A 83 6.24 2.34 10.45
C GLY A 83 5.33 3.56 10.61
N LYS A 84 5.84 4.78 10.45
CA LYS A 84 5.01 6.00 10.52
C LYS A 84 4.25 6.18 9.21
N VAL A 85 2.94 6.41 9.30
CA VAL A 85 2.13 6.78 8.14
C VAL A 85 2.42 8.24 7.80
N VAL A 86 2.96 8.50 6.62
CA VAL A 86 3.41 9.85 6.21
C VAL A 86 2.46 10.53 5.23
N SER A 87 1.63 9.76 4.52
CA SER A 87 0.62 10.28 3.59
C SER A 87 -0.46 9.25 3.31
N ALA A 88 -1.67 9.71 2.98
CA ALA A 88 -2.79 8.90 2.52
C ALA A 88 -3.51 9.58 1.36
N TRP A 89 -3.97 8.81 0.38
CA TRP A 89 -4.68 9.30 -0.79
C TRP A 89 -5.88 8.42 -1.14
N GLY A 90 -6.98 9.08 -1.50
CA GLY A 90 -8.20 8.41 -1.97
C GLY A 90 -8.09 7.78 -3.37
N PRO A 91 -9.17 7.15 -3.84
CA PRO A 91 -9.20 6.38 -5.09
C PRO A 91 -8.77 7.18 -6.33
N THR A 92 -9.15 8.46 -6.39
CA THR A 92 -9.02 9.31 -7.59
C THR A 92 -7.64 9.93 -7.77
N VAL A 93 -6.75 9.82 -6.78
CA VAL A 93 -5.39 10.35 -6.89
C VAL A 93 -4.54 9.40 -7.73
N SER A 94 -3.96 9.93 -8.81
CA SER A 94 -3.10 9.17 -9.72
C SER A 94 -1.73 8.87 -9.10
N ILE A 95 -1.10 7.77 -9.54
CA ILE A 95 0.24 7.38 -9.08
C ILE A 95 1.30 8.44 -9.43
N GLU A 96 1.13 9.16 -10.55
CA GLU A 96 2.00 10.25 -10.96
C GLU A 96 2.05 11.37 -9.92
N LYS A 97 0.91 11.70 -9.30
CA LYS A 97 0.83 12.69 -8.21
C LYS A 97 1.44 12.17 -6.91
N ILE A 98 1.49 10.85 -6.72
CA ILE A 98 2.03 10.20 -5.51
C ILE A 98 3.54 10.01 -5.59
N LYS A 99 4.09 9.69 -6.78
CA LYS A 99 5.52 9.39 -6.98
C LYS A 99 6.50 10.45 -6.43
N PRO A 100 6.22 11.77 -6.52
CA PRO A 100 7.06 12.80 -5.90
C PRO A 100 7.16 12.72 -4.37
N HIS A 101 6.19 12.14 -3.67
CA HIS A 101 6.22 11.95 -2.22
C HIS A 101 7.05 10.72 -1.79
N ILE A 102 7.15 9.71 -2.67
CA ILE A 102 7.88 8.47 -2.39
C ILE A 102 9.39 8.66 -2.62
N THR A 103 9.75 9.34 -3.72
CA THR A 103 11.14 9.42 -4.21
C THR A 103 12.12 10.01 -3.17
N PRO A 104 11.79 11.08 -2.43
CA PRO A 104 12.68 11.62 -1.39
C PRO A 104 12.94 10.64 -0.25
N LEU A 105 11.92 9.90 0.19
CA LEU A 105 12.06 8.91 1.28
C LEU A 105 12.98 7.76 0.86
N VAL A 106 12.83 7.27 -0.37
CA VAL A 106 13.71 6.24 -0.94
C VAL A 106 15.16 6.75 -1.03
N ARG A 107 15.35 7.99 -1.48
CA ARG A 107 16.68 8.61 -1.56
C ARG A 107 17.33 8.72 -0.17
N GLN A 108 16.60 9.20 0.83
CA GLN A 108 17.08 9.30 2.21
C GLN A 108 17.44 7.93 2.79
N LEU A 109 16.62 6.90 2.52
CA LEU A 109 16.90 5.53 2.93
C LEU A 109 18.21 4.99 2.34
N ILE A 110 18.45 5.22 1.04
CA ILE A 110 19.67 4.79 0.36
C ILE A 110 20.90 5.48 0.97
N ILE A 111 20.82 6.79 1.20
CA ILE A 111 21.93 7.56 1.79
C ILE A 111 22.23 7.06 3.21
N SER A 112 21.19 6.91 4.04
CA SER A 112 21.34 6.47 5.44
C SER A 112 21.97 5.08 5.53
N ARG A 113 21.58 4.15 4.65
CA ARG A 113 22.18 2.80 4.58
C ARG A 113 23.63 2.79 4.10
N LYS A 114 24.04 3.75 3.26
CA LYS A 114 25.45 3.87 2.84
C LYS A 114 26.33 4.38 3.97
N ILE A 115 25.86 5.39 4.70
CA ILE A 115 26.59 5.96 5.85
C ILE A 115 26.73 4.90 6.96
N GLY A 116 25.65 4.21 7.30
CA GLY A 116 25.67 3.17 8.34
C GLY A 116 26.46 1.90 7.99
N ARG A 117 26.94 1.74 6.75
CA ARG A 117 27.85 0.65 6.33
C ARG A 117 29.31 1.10 6.24
N ALA A 118 29.58 2.40 6.32
CA ALA A 118 30.93 2.97 6.29
C ALA A 118 31.58 3.08 7.69
N HIS A 119 30.85 2.62 8.71
CA HIS A 119 31.29 2.45 10.10
C HIS A 119 31.14 0.98 10.47
#